data_AF-A0A094GH52-F1
#
_entry.id   AF-A0A094GH52-F1
#
_cell.length_a   1.000
_cell.length_b   1.000
_cell.length_c   1.000
_cell.angle_alpha   90.00
_cell.angle_beta   90.00
_cell.angle_gamma   90.00
#
_symmetry.space_group_name_H-M   'P 1'
#
loop_
_entity.id
_entity.type
_entity.pdbx_description
1 polymer ?
#
loop_
_entity_poly.entity_id
_entity_poly.type
_entity_poly.pdbx_seq_one_letter_code
_entity_poly.pdbx_strand_id
1 'polypeptide(L)'
;MAVNGNYGANPNYPSSYRQLSYKQTSPVTPDAHQKWVAQVIMHLNEVTSEDYVQANALWDVLGRTPGQQDNYVHNIAVHLNAAREDTRKRTYEMFSKVNPVLGSRIRKETEALV
;
A
#
# COMPACT_ATOMS: atom_id res chain seq x y z
N MET A 1 36.38 5.50 -13.53
CA MET A 1 37.21 5.83 -14.71
C MET A 1 36.30 6.16 -15.87
N ALA A 2 36.31 7.40 -16.38
CA ALA A 2 35.55 7.74 -17.58
C ALA A 2 36.30 7.22 -18.82
N VAL A 3 35.67 6.34 -19.61
CA VAL A 3 36.31 5.61 -20.73
C VAL A 3 35.70 5.92 -22.11
N ASN A 4 34.73 6.83 -22.15
CA ASN A 4 33.98 7.21 -23.36
C ASN A 4 34.32 8.64 -23.85
N GLY A 5 35.42 9.22 -23.37
CA GLY A 5 35.86 10.57 -23.74
C GLY A 5 35.09 11.73 -23.08
N ASN A 6 34.13 11.45 -22.19
CA ASN A 6 33.44 12.44 -21.35
C ASN A 6 32.87 13.65 -22.11
N TYR A 7 32.24 13.41 -23.27
CA TYR A 7 31.67 14.45 -24.13
C TYR A 7 32.68 15.50 -24.67
N GLY A 8 33.98 15.29 -24.50
CA GLY A 8 35.04 16.17 -25.00
C GLY A 8 34.92 17.61 -24.48
N ALA A 9 35.03 18.58 -25.38
CA ALA A 9 34.89 20.00 -25.08
C ALA A 9 33.43 20.50 -25.19
N ASN A 10 32.44 19.60 -25.20
CA ASN A 10 31.05 20.03 -25.16
C ASN A 10 30.78 20.80 -23.86
N PRO A 11 30.08 21.95 -23.92
CA PRO A 11 29.60 22.62 -22.73
C PRO A 11 28.78 21.64 -21.87
N ASN A 12 29.08 21.59 -20.57
CA ASN A 12 28.38 20.77 -19.59
C ASN A 12 27.10 21.45 -19.04
N TYR A 13 26.62 22.47 -19.75
CA TYR A 13 25.42 23.25 -19.50
C TYR A 13 24.78 23.64 -20.85
N PRO A 14 23.49 24.02 -20.90
CA PRO A 14 22.82 24.41 -22.15
C PRO A 14 23.33 25.77 -22.65
N SER A 15 24.52 25.76 -23.26
CA SER A 15 25.20 26.96 -23.76
C SER A 15 24.57 27.50 -25.04
N SER A 16 24.42 28.81 -25.15
CA SER A 16 23.93 29.48 -26.36
C SER A 16 24.87 29.29 -27.56
N TYR A 17 26.14 28.97 -27.33
CA TYR A 17 27.12 28.70 -28.39
C TYR A 17 26.93 27.33 -29.07
N ARG A 18 26.13 26.43 -28.48
CA ARG A 18 25.76 25.13 -29.07
C ARG A 18 24.31 24.79 -28.73
N GLN A 19 23.41 25.09 -29.66
CA GLN A 19 21.98 24.86 -29.46
C GLN A 19 21.65 23.37 -29.34
N LEU A 20 20.89 23.01 -28.31
CA LEU A 20 20.36 21.67 -28.10
C LEU A 20 18.98 21.55 -28.76
N SER A 21 18.75 20.45 -29.49
CA SER A 21 17.42 20.09 -29.99
C SER A 21 16.71 19.21 -28.97
N TYR A 22 15.68 19.75 -28.34
CA TYR A 22 14.84 19.01 -27.42
C TYR A 22 13.73 18.30 -28.20
N LYS A 23 13.49 17.03 -27.90
CA LYS A 23 12.31 16.34 -28.41
C LYS A 23 11.08 16.97 -27.76
N GLN A 24 10.16 17.49 -28.56
CA GLN A 24 8.89 18.01 -28.06
C GLN A 24 7.99 16.82 -27.68
N THR A 25 8.05 16.38 -26.42
CA THR A 25 7.28 15.23 -25.91
C THR A 25 5.99 15.62 -25.16
N SER A 26 5.70 16.92 -25.03
CA SER A 26 4.49 17.43 -24.38
C SER A 26 4.15 18.83 -24.91
N PRO A 27 2.88 19.30 -24.86
CA PRO A 27 2.55 20.68 -25.18
C PRO A 27 3.32 21.65 -24.27
N VAL A 28 3.64 22.83 -24.78
CA VAL A 28 4.23 23.92 -23.99
C VAL A 28 3.14 24.45 -23.05
N THR A 29 3.20 23.96 -21.82
CA THR A 29 2.28 24.10 -20.68
C THR A 29 0.87 23.46 -20.78
N PRO A 30 0.59 22.42 -19.97
CA PRO A 30 0.05 21.17 -20.50
C PRO A 30 -0.78 20.41 -19.45
N ASP A 31 -1.70 21.05 -18.73
CA ASP A 31 -2.19 20.40 -17.49
C ASP A 31 -3.31 19.38 -17.76
N ALA A 32 -2.90 18.17 -18.17
CA ALA A 32 -3.74 16.97 -18.15
C ALA A 32 -3.92 16.39 -16.73
N HIS A 33 -3.36 17.04 -15.71
CA HIS A 33 -3.25 16.53 -14.34
C HIS A 33 -3.90 17.48 -13.31
N GLN A 34 -4.11 16.97 -12.09
CA GLN A 34 -4.76 17.71 -11.01
C GLN A 34 -3.91 18.90 -10.55
N LYS A 35 -4.59 20.04 -10.33
CA LYS A 35 -4.00 21.24 -9.73
C LYS A 35 -4.04 21.12 -8.21
N TRP A 36 -2.87 21.21 -7.59
CA TRP A 36 -2.73 21.15 -6.14
C TRP A 36 -2.87 22.56 -5.56
N VAL A 37 -3.75 22.70 -4.56
CA VAL A 37 -3.92 23.95 -3.81
C VAL A 37 -3.85 23.60 -2.32
N ALA A 38 -2.66 23.72 -1.72
CA ALA A 38 -2.44 23.55 -0.28
C ALA A 38 -1.08 24.10 0.15
N GLN A 39 -0.91 24.32 1.46
CA GLN A 39 0.40 24.47 2.08
C GLN A 39 0.99 23.09 2.40
N VAL A 40 2.31 23.02 2.58
CA VAL A 40 2.96 21.80 3.08
C VAL A 40 2.45 21.54 4.50
N ILE A 41 1.89 20.36 4.73
CA ILE A 41 1.36 19.93 6.03
C ILE A 41 1.96 18.59 6.44
N MET A 42 2.08 18.35 7.74
CA MET A 42 2.24 17.01 8.30
C MET A 42 0.87 16.35 8.32
N HIS A 43 0.62 15.43 7.38
CA HIS A 43 -0.67 14.76 7.25
C HIS A 43 -0.57 13.27 7.60
N LEU A 44 -1.46 12.81 8.47
CA LEU A 44 -1.71 11.40 8.74
C LEU A 44 -3.17 11.14 8.41
N ASN A 45 -3.43 10.17 7.53
CA ASN A 45 -4.80 9.79 7.18
C ASN A 45 -5.50 9.23 8.42
N GLU A 46 -6.71 9.71 8.69
CA GLU A 46 -7.57 9.09 9.69
C GLU A 46 -8.04 7.72 9.17
N VAL A 47 -8.02 6.71 10.05
CA VAL A 47 -8.59 5.40 9.72
C VAL A 47 -10.10 5.47 9.92
N THR A 48 -10.83 5.34 8.82
CA THR A 48 -12.30 5.39 8.79
C THR A 48 -12.88 3.99 8.60
N SER A 49 -14.21 3.86 8.67
CA SER A 49 -14.87 2.60 8.34
C SER A 49 -14.69 2.20 6.88
N GLU A 50 -14.48 3.17 5.98
CA GLU A 50 -14.33 2.93 4.53
C GLU A 50 -13.06 2.11 4.21
N ASP A 51 -12.01 2.28 5.01
CA ASP A 51 -10.74 1.55 4.87
C ASP A 51 -10.90 0.03 5.06
N TYR A 52 -12.00 -0.41 5.67
CA TYR A 52 -12.31 -1.84 5.88
C TYR A 52 -13.20 -2.43 4.78
N VAL A 53 -13.81 -1.61 3.91
CA VAL A 53 -14.78 -2.07 2.89
C VAL A 53 -14.12 -3.01 1.88
N GLN A 54 -12.94 -2.65 1.37
CA GLN A 54 -12.23 -3.48 0.40
C GLN A 54 -11.72 -4.79 1.01
N ALA A 55 -11.30 -4.75 2.29
CA ALA A 55 -10.88 -5.94 3.01
C ALA A 55 -12.05 -6.92 3.22
N ASN A 56 -13.24 -6.41 3.55
CA ASN A 56 -14.44 -7.24 3.65
C ASN A 56 -14.85 -7.81 2.28
N ALA A 57 -14.78 -7.01 1.21
CA ALA A 57 -15.05 -7.51 -0.14
C ALA A 57 -14.09 -8.64 -0.54
N LEU A 58 -12.81 -8.55 -0.17
CA LEU A 58 -11.86 -9.63 -0.39
C LEU A 58 -12.21 -10.88 0.44
N TRP A 59 -12.65 -10.72 1.69
CA TRP A 59 -13.12 -11.84 2.51
C TRP A 59 -14.29 -12.58 1.84
N ASP A 60 -15.25 -11.85 1.26
CA ASP A 60 -16.36 -12.44 0.51
C ASP A 60 -15.88 -13.15 -0.78
N VAL A 61 -14.86 -12.62 -1.45
CA VAL A 61 -14.23 -13.27 -2.62
C VAL A 61 -13.57 -14.59 -2.23
N LEU A 62 -12.86 -14.64 -1.09
CA LEU A 62 -12.29 -15.91 -0.59
C LEU A 62 -13.38 -16.96 -0.35
N GLY A 63 -14.57 -16.53 0.07
CA GLY A 63 -15.74 -17.41 0.27
C GLY A 63 -16.23 -18.10 -1.01
N ARG A 64 -15.83 -17.62 -2.19
CA ARG A 64 -16.17 -18.24 -3.48
C ARG A 64 -15.34 -19.49 -3.78
N THR A 65 -14.20 -19.65 -3.11
CA THR A 65 -13.33 -20.82 -3.27
C THR A 65 -13.39 -21.67 -2.00
N PRO A 66 -13.90 -22.90 -2.07
CA PRO A 66 -14.04 -23.76 -0.89
C PRO A 66 -12.72 -23.88 -0.10
N GLY A 67 -12.81 -23.74 1.23
CA GLY A 67 -11.68 -23.86 2.15
C GLY A 67 -10.77 -22.63 2.25
N GLN A 68 -10.85 -21.64 1.36
CA GLN A 68 -9.93 -20.48 1.43
C GLN A 68 -10.17 -19.59 2.66
N GLN A 69 -11.43 -19.39 3.04
CA GLN A 69 -11.75 -18.67 4.28
C GLN A 69 -11.23 -19.41 5.52
N ASP A 70 -11.27 -20.74 5.53
CA ASP A 70 -10.79 -21.56 6.65
C ASP A 70 -9.26 -21.52 6.72
N ASN A 71 -8.59 -21.72 5.59
CA ASN A 71 -7.13 -21.63 5.48
C ASN A 71 -6.61 -20.25 5.90
N TYR A 72 -7.31 -19.18 5.53
CA TYR A 72 -6.93 -17.82 5.91
C TYR A 72 -6.99 -17.61 7.42
N VAL A 73 -8.08 -18.05 8.06
CA VAL A 73 -8.23 -18.00 9.53
C VAL A 73 -7.14 -18.82 10.20
N HIS A 74 -6.88 -20.03 9.70
CA HIS A 74 -5.84 -20.92 10.22
C HIS A 74 -4.45 -20.29 10.17
N ASN A 75 -4.06 -19.76 9.02
CA ASN A 75 -2.76 -19.11 8.81
C ASN A 75 -2.53 -17.97 9.82
N ILE A 76 -3.57 -17.19 10.12
CA ILE A 76 -3.48 -16.13 11.13
C ILE A 76 -3.37 -16.73 12.52
N ALA A 77 -4.21 -17.70 12.87
CA ALA A 77 -4.26 -18.29 14.19
C ALA A 77 -2.95 -18.97 14.61
N VAL A 78 -2.34 -19.76 13.71
CA VAL A 78 -1.07 -20.46 13.98
C VAL A 78 0.11 -19.51 14.16
N HIS A 79 0.02 -18.29 13.63
CA HIS A 79 1.03 -17.25 13.85
C HIS A 79 0.71 -16.40 15.09
N LEU A 80 -0.56 -16.07 15.31
CA LEU A 80 -0.98 -15.13 16.34
C LEU A 80 -0.98 -15.73 17.75
N ASN A 81 -1.12 -17.05 17.91
CA ASN A 81 -1.19 -17.69 19.23
C ASN A 81 0.05 -17.37 20.11
N ALA A 82 1.24 -17.26 19.52
CA ALA A 82 2.48 -16.98 20.23
C ALA A 82 2.61 -15.51 20.69
N ALA A 83 1.71 -14.63 20.24
CA ALA A 83 1.71 -13.23 20.65
C ALA A 83 1.14 -13.07 22.07
N ARG A 84 1.49 -11.96 22.72
CA ARG A 84 0.90 -11.57 24.01
C ARG A 84 -0.60 -11.36 23.88
N GLU A 85 -1.33 -11.67 24.95
CA GLU A 85 -2.81 -11.64 24.98
C GLU A 85 -3.39 -10.28 24.57
N ASP A 86 -2.76 -9.18 24.97
CA ASP A 86 -3.18 -7.82 24.60
C ASP A 86 -3.07 -7.56 23.09
N THR A 87 -2.01 -8.07 22.47
CA THR A 87 -1.81 -8.01 21.01
C THR A 87 -2.87 -8.84 20.30
N ARG A 88 -3.12 -10.07 20.76
CA ARG A 88 -4.16 -10.95 20.19
C ARG A 88 -5.54 -10.30 20.23
N LYS A 89 -5.94 -9.74 21.38
CA LYS A 89 -7.23 -9.05 21.56
C LYS A 89 -7.39 -7.89 20.57
N ARG A 90 -6.39 -7.03 20.44
CA ARG A 90 -6.40 -5.91 19.48
C ARG A 90 -6.49 -6.40 18.03
N THR A 91 -5.83 -7.51 17.70
CA THR A 91 -5.93 -8.12 16.38
C THR A 91 -7.34 -8.62 16.10
N TYR A 92 -8.01 -9.25 17.07
CA TYR A 92 -9.42 -9.66 16.92
C TYR A 92 -10.35 -8.47 16.71
N GLU A 93 -10.17 -7.39 17.47
CA GLU A 93 -10.93 -6.15 17.32
C GLU A 93 -10.74 -5.55 15.92
N MET A 94 -9.51 -5.50 15.43
CA MET A 94 -9.20 -5.01 14.08
C MET A 94 -9.90 -5.86 13.00
N PHE A 95 -9.79 -7.18 13.05
CA PHE A 95 -10.47 -8.06 12.09
C PHE A 95 -12.00 -8.03 12.22
N SER A 96 -12.52 -7.72 13.41
CA SER A 96 -13.96 -7.54 13.60
C SER A 96 -14.49 -6.27 12.92
N LYS A 97 -13.65 -5.25 12.74
CA LYS A 97 -13.99 -4.06 11.92
C LYS A 97 -14.05 -4.39 10.42
N VAL A 98 -13.26 -5.36 9.96
CA VAL A 98 -13.37 -5.91 8.60
C VAL A 98 -14.68 -6.69 8.47
N ASN A 99 -14.84 -7.73 9.29
CA ASN A 99 -16.02 -8.57 9.31
C ASN A 99 -16.19 -9.21 10.70
N PRO A 100 -17.34 -9.05 11.37
CA PRO A 100 -17.54 -9.63 12.71
C PRO A 100 -17.37 -11.15 12.76
N VAL A 101 -17.73 -11.86 11.70
CA VAL A 101 -17.56 -13.32 11.61
C VAL A 101 -16.08 -13.67 11.49
N LEU A 102 -15.33 -12.96 10.64
CA LEU A 102 -13.89 -13.16 10.50
C LEU A 102 -13.15 -12.98 11.83
N GLY A 103 -13.40 -11.86 12.54
CA GLY A 103 -12.78 -11.60 13.84
C GLY A 103 -13.11 -12.67 14.88
N SER A 104 -14.37 -13.12 14.94
CA SER A 104 -14.80 -14.20 15.83
C SER A 104 -14.13 -15.54 15.51
N ARG A 105 -14.01 -15.89 14.22
CA ARG A 105 -13.36 -17.12 13.76
C ARG A 105 -11.87 -17.14 14.11
N ILE A 106 -11.16 -16.04 13.84
CA ILE A 106 -9.74 -15.90 14.20
C ILE A 106 -9.56 -16.02 15.71
N ARG A 107 -10.39 -15.34 16.52
CA ARG A 107 -10.34 -15.46 17.98
C ARG A 107 -10.52 -16.90 18.44
N LYS A 108 -11.56 -17.57 17.94
CA LYS A 108 -11.87 -18.94 18.34
C LYS A 108 -10.72 -19.90 18.04
N GLU A 109 -10.16 -19.82 16.84
CA GLU A 109 -9.08 -20.72 16.44
C GLU A 109 -7.76 -20.38 17.14
N THR A 110 -7.44 -19.10 17.28
CA THR A 110 -6.21 -18.68 17.96
C THR A 110 -6.20 -19.10 19.43
N GLU A 111 -7.28 -18.87 20.17
CA GLU A 111 -7.34 -19.23 21.61
C GLU A 111 -7.47 -20.74 21.84
N ALA A 112 -7.73 -21.55 20.81
CA ALA A 112 -7.63 -23.00 20.90
C ALA A 112 -6.18 -23.51 20.79
N LEU A 113 -5.25 -22.66 20.34
CA LEU A 113 -3.84 -22.99 20.12
C LEU A 113 -2.90 -22.40 21.20
N VAL A 114 -3.41 -21.54 22.08
CA VAL A 114 -2.69 -20.92 23.21
C VAL A 114 -2.68 -21.87 24.39
#